data_AF-A0A926BDX4-F1
#
_entry.id   AF-A0A926BDX4-F1
#
_cell.length_a   1.000
_cell.length_b   1.000
_cell.length_c   1.000
_cell.angle_alpha   90.00
_cell.angle_beta   90.00
_cell.angle_gamma   90.00
#
_symmetry.space_group_name_H-M   'P 1'
#
loop_
_entity.id
_entity.type
_entity.pdbx_description
1 polymer ?
#
loop_
_entity_poly.entity_id
_entity_poly.type
_entity_poly.pdbx_seq_one_letter_code
_entity_poly.pdbx_strand_id
1 'polypeptide(L)'
;MNKDSKSIETLSTLDQLEALLEESKPIFGWFRFNDEEFYMLVNKIRASLPDDLRRAGKIAQNSEQIMSNAHSEATSVIGSAHSDAERFLAEAKAEATRIVASARQQAEAAVAEGMAHAESVKSNADARALALQEEAEHHARTTREQAEAHSVALVDESEIARIATAQSREILRSAEQEADEIRRGADEYARETLVALEANVAEALGQVEGRVGSVLNTIRGGRVALDERITRYEEHARAREMLVGRE
;
A
#
# COMPACT_ATOMS: atom_id res chain seq x y z
N MET A 1 -75.25 -73.53 24.74
CA MET A 1 -75.88 -74.39 23.71
C MET A 1 -75.80 -73.71 22.37
N ASN A 2 -75.29 -74.44 21.37
CA ASN A 2 -74.58 -73.91 20.22
C ASN A 2 -75.54 -73.39 19.13
N LYS A 3 -75.39 -72.13 18.70
CA LYS A 3 -76.31 -71.44 17.78
C LYS A 3 -76.16 -71.92 16.33
N ASP A 4 -74.99 -72.43 15.99
CA ASP A 4 -74.70 -73.09 14.70
C ASP A 4 -75.46 -74.41 14.55
N SER A 5 -75.78 -75.06 15.68
CA SER A 5 -76.52 -76.32 15.72
C SER A 5 -77.93 -76.20 15.14
N LYS A 6 -78.59 -75.03 15.23
CA LYS A 6 -79.98 -74.86 14.78
C LYS A 6 -80.13 -74.56 13.28
N SER A 7 -79.18 -73.84 12.68
CA SER A 7 -79.18 -73.61 11.22
C SER A 7 -78.89 -74.92 10.47
N ILE A 8 -77.94 -75.70 11.01
CA ILE A 8 -77.61 -77.04 10.55
C ILE A 8 -78.82 -77.96 10.71
N GLU A 9 -79.63 -77.76 11.75
CA GLU A 9 -80.87 -78.50 11.99
C GLU A 9 -81.97 -78.18 10.97
N THR A 10 -82.19 -76.93 10.56
CA THR A 10 -83.17 -76.58 9.52
C THR A 10 -82.83 -77.20 8.17
N LEU A 11 -81.56 -77.09 7.75
CA LEU A 11 -81.09 -77.71 6.51
C LEU A 11 -81.18 -79.24 6.59
N SER A 12 -80.76 -79.83 7.71
CA SER A 12 -80.90 -81.28 7.92
C SER A 12 -82.35 -81.74 7.92
N THR A 13 -83.30 -80.95 8.43
CA THR A 13 -84.73 -81.28 8.36
C THR A 13 -85.32 -81.10 6.97
N LEU A 14 -84.75 -80.21 6.16
CA LEU A 14 -85.09 -80.09 4.74
C LEU A 14 -84.56 -81.30 3.97
N ASP A 15 -83.33 -81.72 4.21
CA ASP A 15 -82.74 -82.93 3.64
C ASP A 15 -83.53 -84.20 4.04
N GLN A 16 -83.99 -84.28 5.29
CA GLN A 16 -84.86 -85.37 5.77
C GLN A 16 -86.25 -85.33 5.13
N LEU A 17 -86.81 -84.14 4.87
CA LEU A 17 -88.09 -83.98 4.17
C LEU A 17 -87.98 -84.41 2.71
N GLU A 18 -86.87 -84.04 2.06
CA GLU A 18 -86.55 -84.43 0.68
C GLU A 18 -86.38 -85.94 0.57
N ALA A 19 -85.62 -86.57 1.48
CA ALA A 19 -85.46 -88.03 1.53
C ALA A 19 -86.80 -88.77 1.76
N LEU A 20 -87.68 -88.24 2.63
CA LEU A 20 -89.02 -88.82 2.86
C LEU A 20 -89.90 -88.76 1.60
N LEU A 21 -89.77 -87.71 0.79
CA LEU A 21 -90.45 -87.59 -0.49
C LEU A 21 -89.86 -88.53 -1.55
N GLU A 22 -88.54 -88.66 -1.61
CA GLU A 22 -87.84 -89.57 -2.53
C GLU A 22 -88.13 -91.05 -2.26
N GLU A 23 -88.28 -91.46 -1.00
CA GLU A 23 -88.57 -92.85 -0.62
C GLU A 23 -90.05 -93.24 -0.84
N SER A 24 -90.93 -92.26 -1.09
CA SER A 24 -92.36 -92.49 -1.27
C SER A 24 -92.66 -93.20 -2.60
N LYS A 25 -93.11 -94.47 -2.51
CA LYS A 25 -93.50 -95.25 -3.70
C LYS A 25 -94.99 -95.01 -4.04
N PRO A 26 -95.33 -94.70 -5.31
CA PRO A 26 -96.72 -94.55 -5.72
C PRO A 26 -97.42 -95.91 -5.71
N ILE A 27 -98.55 -95.99 -5.00
CA ILE A 27 -99.42 -97.16 -4.98
C ILE A 27 -100.78 -96.73 -5.55
N PHE A 28 -101.15 -97.33 -6.69
CA PHE A 28 -102.38 -97.01 -7.43
C PHE A 28 -102.55 -95.52 -7.80
N GLY A 29 -101.46 -94.84 -8.16
CA GLY A 29 -101.47 -93.43 -8.57
C GLY A 29 -101.51 -92.43 -7.41
N TRP A 30 -101.50 -92.93 -6.17
CA TRP A 30 -101.45 -92.12 -4.95
C TRP A 30 -100.13 -92.41 -4.23
N PHE A 31 -99.39 -91.35 -3.89
CA PHE A 31 -98.17 -91.49 -3.10
C PHE A 31 -98.54 -91.91 -1.68
N ARG A 32 -97.92 -92.98 -1.20
CA ARG A 32 -98.14 -93.47 0.16
C ARG A 32 -96.91 -93.12 0.99
N PHE A 33 -96.96 -91.99 1.68
CA PHE A 33 -95.94 -91.55 2.62
C PHE A 33 -96.55 -91.37 4.00
N ASN A 34 -95.70 -91.24 5.01
CA ASN A 34 -96.14 -90.93 6.35
C ASN A 34 -96.49 -89.44 6.41
N ASP A 35 -97.77 -89.13 6.16
CA ASP A 35 -98.29 -87.77 6.21
C ASP A 35 -97.94 -87.07 7.53
N GLU A 36 -97.96 -87.81 8.64
CA GLU A 36 -97.66 -87.28 9.98
C GLU A 36 -96.19 -86.85 10.09
N GLU A 37 -95.26 -87.65 9.59
CA GLU A 37 -93.82 -87.33 9.57
C GLU A 37 -93.49 -86.21 8.58
N PHE A 38 -94.13 -86.20 7.41
CA PHE A 38 -94.03 -85.12 6.43
C PHE A 38 -94.48 -83.78 7.02
N TYR A 39 -95.69 -83.74 7.61
CA TYR A 39 -96.20 -82.53 8.25
C TYR A 39 -95.34 -82.13 9.45
N MET A 40 -94.81 -83.06 10.23
CA MET A 40 -93.86 -82.76 11.31
C MET A 40 -92.59 -82.08 10.78
N LEU A 41 -91.97 -82.60 9.72
CA LEU A 41 -90.75 -82.02 9.13
C LEU A 41 -91.03 -80.65 8.50
N VAL A 42 -92.13 -80.48 7.75
CA VAL A 42 -92.57 -79.18 7.23
C VAL A 42 -92.84 -78.18 8.35
N ASN A 43 -93.51 -78.60 9.42
CA ASN A 43 -93.76 -77.75 10.58
C ASN A 43 -92.46 -77.38 11.31
N LYS A 44 -91.49 -78.30 11.38
CA LYS A 44 -90.17 -78.06 11.95
C LYS A 44 -89.39 -77.02 11.13
N ILE A 45 -89.35 -77.15 9.81
CA ILE A 45 -88.77 -76.15 8.90
C ILE A 45 -89.50 -74.81 9.02
N ARG A 46 -90.83 -74.82 9.04
CA ARG A 46 -91.64 -73.59 9.19
C ARG A 46 -91.41 -72.89 10.53
N ALA A 47 -91.11 -73.65 11.58
CA ALA A 47 -90.79 -73.12 12.89
C ALA A 47 -89.35 -72.56 12.97
N SER A 48 -88.38 -73.18 12.30
CA SER A 48 -86.97 -72.78 12.38
C SER A 48 -86.49 -71.80 11.30
N LEU A 49 -87.01 -71.88 10.07
CA LEU A 49 -86.63 -71.04 8.92
C LEU A 49 -86.77 -69.52 9.18
N PRO A 50 -87.83 -69.00 9.83
CA PRO A 50 -87.94 -67.57 10.11
C PRO A 50 -86.80 -67.05 11.00
N ASP A 51 -86.36 -67.87 11.95
CA ASP A 51 -85.26 -67.51 12.83
C ASP A 51 -83.92 -67.54 12.09
N ASP A 52 -83.75 -68.42 11.11
CA ASP A 52 -82.55 -68.50 10.27
C ASP A 52 -82.44 -67.30 9.32
N LEU A 53 -83.54 -66.92 8.68
CA LEU A 53 -83.62 -65.72 7.85
C LEU A 53 -83.39 -64.43 8.66
N ARG A 54 -83.93 -64.35 9.88
CA ARG A 54 -83.63 -63.24 10.81
C ARG A 54 -82.15 -63.18 11.18
N ARG A 55 -81.49 -64.33 11.35
CA ARG A 55 -80.04 -64.39 11.62
C ARG A 55 -79.24 -63.92 10.42
N ALA A 56 -79.53 -64.42 9.22
CA ALA A 56 -78.86 -63.99 8.00
C ALA A 56 -79.02 -62.47 7.78
N GLY A 57 -80.23 -61.93 7.98
CA GLY A 57 -80.47 -60.49 7.90
C GLY A 57 -79.67 -59.68 8.93
N LYS A 58 -79.57 -60.15 10.18
CA LYS A 58 -78.73 -59.51 11.21
C LYS A 58 -77.24 -59.57 10.87
N ILE A 59 -76.76 -60.68 10.31
CA ILE A 59 -75.36 -60.82 9.89
C ILE A 59 -75.07 -59.88 8.72
N ALA A 60 -75.96 -59.81 7.73
CA ALA A 60 -75.83 -58.89 6.60
C ALA A 60 -75.80 -57.43 7.07
N GLN A 61 -76.76 -57.04 7.91
CA GLN A 61 -76.79 -55.69 8.51
C GLN A 61 -75.52 -55.38 9.32
N ASN A 62 -75.08 -56.31 10.16
CA ASN A 62 -73.84 -56.15 10.93
C ASN A 62 -72.63 -56.03 10.00
N SER A 63 -72.58 -56.81 8.92
CA SER A 63 -71.50 -56.75 7.94
C SER A 63 -71.48 -55.43 7.18
N GLU A 64 -72.64 -54.92 6.76
CA GLU A 64 -72.75 -53.60 6.14
C GLU A 64 -72.27 -52.50 7.09
N GLN A 65 -72.64 -52.59 8.37
CA GLN A 65 -72.19 -51.64 9.39
C GLN A 65 -70.67 -51.72 9.62
N ILE A 66 -70.10 -52.93 9.68
CA ILE A 66 -68.65 -53.13 9.79
C ILE A 66 -67.93 -52.52 8.58
N MET A 67 -68.41 -52.77 7.36
CA MET A 67 -67.78 -52.25 6.15
C MET A 67 -67.89 -50.73 6.05
N SER A 68 -69.03 -50.16 6.43
CA SER A 68 -69.23 -48.71 6.52
C SER A 68 -68.28 -48.08 7.54
N ASN A 69 -68.17 -48.67 8.73
CA ASN A 69 -67.26 -48.20 9.77
C ASN A 69 -65.80 -48.29 9.31
N ALA A 70 -65.39 -49.43 8.73
CA ALA A 70 -64.05 -49.63 8.22
C ALA A 70 -63.70 -48.66 7.09
N HIS A 71 -64.64 -48.35 6.20
CA HIS A 71 -64.43 -47.38 5.13
C HIS A 71 -64.29 -45.95 5.65
N SER A 72 -65.15 -45.57 6.60
CA SER A 72 -65.07 -44.27 7.28
C SER A 72 -63.74 -44.12 8.03
N GLU A 73 -63.33 -45.16 8.75
CA GLU A 73 -62.08 -45.19 9.50
C GLU A 73 -60.87 -45.13 8.57
N ALA A 74 -60.86 -45.89 7.47
CA ALA A 74 -59.80 -45.82 6.46
C ALA A 74 -59.69 -44.42 5.84
N THR A 75 -60.82 -43.77 5.53
CA THR A 75 -60.84 -42.41 4.98
C THR A 75 -60.30 -41.40 5.98
N SER A 76 -60.67 -41.53 7.26
CA SER A 76 -60.15 -40.69 8.35
C SER A 76 -58.65 -40.86 8.54
N VAL A 77 -58.16 -42.10 8.52
CA VAL A 77 -56.72 -42.41 8.64
C VAL A 77 -55.94 -41.82 7.46
N ILE A 78 -56.42 -41.98 6.23
CA ILE A 78 -55.77 -41.40 5.04
C ILE A 78 -55.77 -39.88 5.11
N GLY A 79 -56.90 -39.26 5.48
CA GLY A 79 -56.98 -37.81 5.62
C GLY A 79 -56.03 -37.25 6.68
N SER A 80 -55.95 -37.93 7.83
CA SER A 80 -55.03 -37.57 8.91
C SER A 80 -53.57 -37.73 8.48
N ALA A 81 -53.23 -38.86 7.85
CA ALA A 81 -51.88 -39.11 7.33
C ALA A 81 -51.46 -38.06 6.27
N HIS A 82 -52.39 -37.64 5.41
CA HIS A 82 -52.13 -36.61 4.41
C HIS A 82 -51.90 -35.24 5.07
N SER A 83 -52.74 -34.86 6.03
CA SER A 83 -52.58 -33.62 6.79
C SER A 83 -51.27 -33.59 7.58
N ASP A 84 -50.88 -34.71 8.19
CA ASP A 84 -49.61 -34.83 8.89
C ASP A 84 -48.43 -34.74 7.94
N ALA A 85 -48.49 -35.38 6.77
CA ALA A 85 -47.44 -35.28 5.76
C ALA A 85 -47.25 -33.85 5.25
N GLU A 86 -48.34 -33.11 5.00
CA GLU A 86 -48.28 -31.71 4.60
C GLU A 86 -47.66 -30.82 5.68
N ARG A 87 -48.04 -31.04 6.94
CA ARG A 87 -47.47 -30.33 8.09
C ARG A 87 -45.97 -30.59 8.21
N PHE A 88 -45.54 -31.85 8.16
CA PHE A 88 -44.12 -32.21 8.20
C PHE A 88 -43.33 -31.59 7.05
N LEU A 89 -43.88 -31.60 5.83
CA LEU A 89 -43.25 -30.96 4.67
C LEU A 89 -43.12 -29.45 4.84
N ALA A 90 -44.15 -28.79 5.37
CA ALA A 90 -44.12 -27.35 5.64
C ALA A 90 -43.07 -27.00 6.70
N GLU A 91 -43.03 -27.75 7.81
CA GLU A 91 -42.04 -27.60 8.87
C GLU A 91 -40.61 -27.82 8.35
N ALA A 92 -40.38 -28.91 7.61
CA ALA A 92 -39.07 -29.22 7.04
C ALA A 92 -38.60 -28.15 6.05
N LYS A 93 -39.50 -27.61 5.21
CA LYS A 93 -39.18 -26.51 4.28
C LYS A 93 -38.85 -25.23 5.02
N ALA A 94 -39.61 -24.90 6.06
CA ALA A 94 -39.35 -23.72 6.89
C ALA A 94 -38.00 -23.83 7.62
N GLU A 95 -37.69 -25.01 8.14
CA GLU A 95 -36.41 -25.29 8.79
C GLU A 95 -35.24 -25.19 7.80
N ALA A 96 -35.35 -25.83 6.63
CA ALA A 96 -34.32 -25.77 5.59
C ALA A 96 -34.07 -24.31 5.15
N THR A 97 -35.13 -23.52 5.00
CA THR A 97 -35.01 -22.09 4.66
C THR A 97 -34.28 -21.32 5.77
N ARG A 98 -34.60 -21.58 7.05
CA ARG A 98 -33.90 -20.97 8.19
C ARG A 98 -32.43 -21.36 8.26
N ILE A 99 -32.10 -22.62 8.01
CA ILE A 99 -30.71 -23.12 7.98
C ILE A 99 -29.92 -22.41 6.89
N VAL A 100 -30.47 -22.33 5.66
CA VAL A 100 -29.80 -21.67 4.53
C VAL A 100 -29.62 -20.17 4.81
N ALA A 101 -30.63 -19.50 5.38
CA ALA A 101 -30.53 -18.08 5.74
C ALA A 101 -29.45 -17.84 6.81
N SER A 102 -29.42 -18.67 7.86
CA SER A 102 -28.42 -18.59 8.92
C SER A 102 -27.00 -18.85 8.39
N ALA A 103 -26.82 -19.90 7.58
CA ALA A 103 -25.54 -20.22 6.96
C ALA A 103 -25.05 -19.09 6.04
N ARG A 104 -25.96 -18.48 5.28
CA ARG A 104 -25.65 -17.32 4.43
C ARG A 104 -25.23 -16.11 5.27
N GLN A 105 -25.95 -15.81 6.35
CA GLN A 105 -25.60 -14.71 7.25
C GLN A 105 -24.23 -14.93 7.90
N GLN A 106 -23.94 -16.15 8.34
CA GLN A 106 -22.62 -16.51 8.89
C GLN A 106 -21.51 -16.38 7.85
N ALA A 107 -21.75 -16.82 6.61
CA ALA A 107 -20.79 -16.66 5.52
C ALA A 107 -20.53 -15.18 5.19
N GLU A 108 -21.59 -14.36 5.12
CA GLU A 108 -21.47 -12.92 4.90
C GLU A 108 -20.69 -12.22 6.04
N ALA A 109 -20.95 -12.61 7.29
CA ALA A 109 -20.20 -12.12 8.44
C ALA A 109 -18.72 -12.52 8.41
N ALA A 110 -18.41 -13.78 8.09
CA ALA A 110 -17.03 -14.26 7.97
C ALA A 110 -16.26 -13.56 6.84
N VAL A 111 -16.92 -13.29 5.70
CA VAL A 111 -16.33 -12.52 4.61
C VAL A 111 -16.06 -11.07 5.04
N ALA A 112 -17.01 -10.43 5.72
CA ALA A 112 -16.83 -9.07 6.21
C ALA A 112 -15.68 -8.97 7.23
N GLU A 113 -15.58 -9.92 8.16
CA GLU A 113 -14.49 -10.01 9.13
C GLU A 113 -13.14 -10.24 8.43
N GLY A 114 -13.09 -11.17 7.46
CA GLY A 114 -11.90 -11.43 6.66
C GLY A 114 -11.44 -10.20 5.86
N MET A 115 -12.37 -9.44 5.28
CA MET A 115 -12.07 -8.19 4.56
C MET A 115 -11.55 -7.12 5.51
N ALA A 116 -12.16 -6.93 6.68
CA ALA A 116 -11.69 -5.97 7.68
C ALA A 116 -10.28 -6.33 8.19
N HIS A 117 -10.02 -7.62 8.40
CA HIS A 117 -8.70 -8.10 8.78
C HIS A 117 -7.66 -7.86 7.66
N ALA A 118 -8.01 -8.16 6.42
CA ALA A 118 -7.13 -7.91 5.26
C ALA A 118 -6.79 -6.42 5.11
N GLU A 119 -7.78 -5.53 5.27
CA GLU A 119 -7.55 -4.08 5.19
C GLU A 119 -6.65 -3.60 6.34
N SER A 120 -6.84 -4.11 7.55
CA SER A 120 -5.95 -3.81 8.68
C SER A 120 -4.52 -4.30 8.44
N VAL A 121 -4.35 -5.53 7.94
CA VAL A 121 -3.03 -6.08 7.59
C VAL A 121 -2.35 -5.24 6.51
N LYS A 122 -3.09 -4.85 5.47
CA LYS A 122 -2.59 -3.97 4.40
C LYS A 122 -2.16 -2.61 4.96
N SER A 123 -3.02 -1.94 5.74
CA SER A 123 -2.69 -0.65 6.36
C SER A 123 -1.46 -0.74 7.28
N ASN A 124 -1.33 -1.81 8.07
CA ASN A 124 -0.17 -2.02 8.92
C ASN A 124 1.10 -2.30 8.10
N ALA A 125 0.99 -3.05 7.00
CA ALA A 125 2.10 -3.30 6.09
C ALA A 125 2.56 -2.01 5.41
N ASP A 126 1.63 -1.18 4.93
CA ASP A 126 1.91 0.12 4.30
C ASP A 126 2.60 1.08 5.30
N ALA A 127 2.09 1.15 6.54
CA ALA A 127 2.71 1.96 7.60
C ALA A 127 4.13 1.48 7.95
N ARG A 128 4.35 0.16 8.01
CA ARG A 128 5.69 -0.41 8.24
C ARG A 128 6.65 -0.16 7.08
N ALA A 129 6.16 -0.25 5.84
CA ALA A 129 6.97 0.02 4.65
C ALA A 129 7.46 1.47 4.63
N LEU A 130 6.58 2.42 4.96
CA LEU A 130 6.93 3.83 5.09
C LEU A 130 7.97 4.06 6.20
N ALA A 131 7.73 3.50 7.39
CA ALA A 131 8.67 3.64 8.51
C ALA A 131 10.07 3.06 8.18
N LEU A 132 10.11 1.90 7.52
CA LEU A 132 11.38 1.28 7.10
C LEU A 132 12.10 2.14 6.05
N GLN A 133 11.37 2.76 5.13
CA GLN A 133 11.96 3.66 4.14
C GLN A 133 12.56 4.90 4.83
N GLU A 134 11.83 5.53 5.75
CA GLU A 134 12.33 6.68 6.51
C GLU A 134 13.58 6.32 7.33
N GLU A 135 13.58 5.16 8.00
CA GLU A 135 14.72 4.65 8.75
C GLU A 135 15.92 4.40 7.83
N ALA A 136 15.71 3.73 6.68
CA ALA A 136 16.76 3.46 5.70
C ALA A 136 17.36 4.75 5.13
N GLU A 137 16.53 5.74 4.80
CA GLU A 137 16.97 7.05 4.32
C GLU A 137 17.77 7.80 5.39
N HIS A 138 17.34 7.73 6.66
CA HIS A 138 18.08 8.31 7.77
C HIS A 138 19.44 7.63 7.98
N HIS A 139 19.48 6.29 7.97
CA HIS A 139 20.73 5.53 8.08
C HIS A 139 21.68 5.79 6.91
N ALA A 140 21.17 5.85 5.69
CA ALA A 140 21.97 6.17 4.50
C ALA A 140 22.55 7.59 4.60
N ARG A 141 21.74 8.56 5.03
CA ARG A 141 22.16 9.96 5.21
C ARG A 141 23.27 10.09 6.24
N THR A 142 23.08 9.52 7.42
CA THR A 142 24.09 9.56 8.50
C THR A 142 25.38 8.87 8.10
N THR A 143 25.30 7.72 7.44
CA THR A 143 26.48 7.01 6.91
C THR A 143 27.21 7.86 5.87
N ARG A 144 26.48 8.53 4.97
CA ARG A 144 27.06 9.43 3.95
C ARG A 144 27.74 10.63 4.60
N GLU A 145 27.09 11.27 5.57
CA GLU A 145 27.65 12.41 6.32
C GLU A 145 28.92 12.00 7.08
N GLN A 146 28.92 10.82 7.71
CA GLN A 146 30.10 10.28 8.38
C GLN A 146 31.24 9.97 7.40
N ALA A 147 30.93 9.37 6.25
CA ALA A 147 31.92 9.07 5.22
C ALA A 147 32.52 10.35 4.62
N GLU A 148 31.70 11.38 4.38
CA GLU A 148 32.16 12.70 3.92
C GLU A 148 33.06 13.36 4.96
N ALA A 149 32.64 13.41 6.22
CA ALA A 149 33.44 13.97 7.30
C ALA A 149 34.78 13.24 7.46
N HIS A 150 34.76 11.91 7.39
CA HIS A 150 35.97 11.09 7.48
C HIS A 150 36.88 11.29 6.27
N SER A 151 36.33 11.39 5.05
CA SER A 151 37.11 11.65 3.84
C SER A 151 37.79 13.01 3.88
N VAL A 152 37.10 14.04 4.36
CA VAL A 152 37.71 15.38 4.54
C VAL A 152 38.85 15.32 5.55
N ALA A 153 38.63 14.66 6.70
CA ALA A 153 39.66 14.49 7.71
C ALA A 153 40.89 13.73 7.18
N LEU A 154 40.71 12.66 6.41
CA LEU A 154 41.81 11.91 5.81
C LEU A 154 42.61 12.71 4.79
N VAL A 155 41.95 13.59 4.02
CA VAL A 155 42.64 14.47 3.07
C VAL A 155 43.50 15.50 3.81
N ASP A 156 42.94 16.12 4.85
CA ASP A 156 43.65 17.09 5.69
C ASP A 156 44.81 16.45 6.48
N GLU A 157 44.60 15.23 7.00
CA GLU A 157 45.62 14.46 7.71
C GLU A 157 46.67 13.84 6.76
N SER A 158 46.42 13.85 5.44
CA SER A 158 47.37 13.27 4.51
C SER A 158 48.71 14.02 4.57
N GLU A 159 49.78 13.25 4.75
CA GLU A 159 51.15 13.77 4.80
C GLU A 159 51.50 14.57 3.54
N ILE A 160 50.88 14.22 2.40
CA ILE A 160 50.99 14.95 1.14
C ILE A 160 50.39 16.35 1.24
N ALA A 161 49.17 16.50 1.78
CA ALA A 161 48.55 17.82 1.97
C ALA A 161 49.35 18.68 2.96
N ARG A 162 49.86 18.07 4.04
CA ARG A 162 50.73 18.73 5.01
C ARG A 162 52.03 19.23 4.39
N ILE A 163 52.73 18.37 3.64
CA ILE A 163 53.97 18.72 2.93
C ILE A 163 53.71 19.78 1.87
N ALA A 164 52.67 19.63 1.05
CA ALA A 164 52.32 20.60 0.01
C ALA A 164 52.02 22.00 0.59
N THR A 165 51.31 22.06 1.72
CA THR A 165 51.03 23.31 2.43
C THR A 165 52.30 23.93 3.00
N ALA A 166 53.19 23.13 3.60
CA ALA A 166 54.47 23.60 4.11
C ALA A 166 55.39 24.11 3.00
N GLN A 167 55.50 23.38 1.89
CA GLN A 167 56.27 23.77 0.72
C GLN A 167 55.73 25.05 0.08
N SER A 168 54.40 25.18 -0.06
CA SER A 168 53.79 26.40 -0.61
C SER A 168 54.09 27.62 0.24
N ARG A 169 54.05 27.49 1.58
CA ARG A 169 54.43 28.57 2.50
C ARG A 169 55.91 28.93 2.38
N GLU A 170 56.79 27.95 2.19
CA GLU A 170 58.22 28.21 1.99
C GLU A 170 58.48 28.96 0.69
N ILE A 171 57.86 28.53 -0.40
CA ILE A 171 57.97 29.20 -1.71
C ILE A 171 57.49 30.66 -1.61
N LEU A 172 56.35 30.90 -0.96
CA LEU A 172 55.83 32.26 -0.76
C LEU A 172 56.81 33.11 0.06
N ARG A 173 57.34 32.58 1.17
CA ARG A 173 58.30 33.31 2.00
C ARG A 173 59.59 33.63 1.25
N SER A 174 60.12 32.66 0.51
CA SER A 174 61.32 32.86 -0.32
C SER A 174 61.07 33.90 -1.40
N ALA A 175 59.92 33.85 -2.08
CA ALA A 175 59.55 34.83 -3.10
C ALA A 175 59.37 36.24 -2.51
N GLU A 176 58.80 36.35 -1.31
CA GLU A 176 58.68 37.63 -0.58
C GLU A 176 60.06 38.19 -0.21
N GLN A 177 60.97 37.36 0.30
CA GLN A 177 62.33 37.79 0.62
C GLN A 177 63.09 38.23 -0.63
N GLU A 178 63.03 37.46 -1.71
CA GLU A 178 63.67 37.80 -2.98
C GLU A 178 63.09 39.09 -3.57
N ALA A 179 61.77 39.27 -3.51
CA ALA A 179 61.13 40.52 -3.94
C ALA A 179 61.59 41.74 -3.12
N ASP A 180 61.79 41.58 -1.82
CA ASP A 180 62.30 42.64 -0.95
C ASP A 180 63.79 42.95 -1.19
N GLU A 181 64.60 41.92 -1.43
CA GLU A 181 66.01 42.07 -1.80
C GLU A 181 66.17 42.78 -3.14
N ILE A 182 65.40 42.37 -4.16
CA ILE A 182 65.36 43.04 -5.47
C ILE A 182 64.97 44.50 -5.29
N ARG A 183 63.95 44.79 -4.47
CA ARG A 183 63.49 46.16 -4.23
C ARG A 183 64.58 47.01 -3.57
N ARG A 184 65.23 46.50 -2.51
CA ARG A 184 66.32 47.21 -1.84
C ARG A 184 67.51 47.42 -2.77
N GLY A 185 67.90 46.40 -3.53
CA GLY A 185 68.98 46.51 -4.51
C GLY A 185 68.67 47.53 -5.61
N ALA A 186 67.43 47.61 -6.08
CA ALA A 186 66.99 48.62 -7.03
C ALA A 186 67.04 50.03 -6.44
N ASP A 187 66.61 50.21 -5.18
CA ASP A 187 66.65 51.49 -4.48
C ASP A 187 68.10 51.96 -4.23
N GLU A 188 68.99 51.03 -3.84
CA GLU A 188 70.42 51.31 -3.65
C GLU A 188 71.09 51.68 -4.97
N TYR A 189 70.87 50.90 -6.03
CA TYR A 189 71.37 51.21 -7.36
C TYR A 189 70.89 52.57 -7.88
N ALA A 190 69.60 52.89 -7.68
CA ALA A 190 69.04 54.19 -8.04
C ALA A 190 69.73 55.32 -7.26
N ARG A 191 69.95 55.13 -5.96
CA ARG A 191 70.65 56.10 -5.12
C ARG A 191 72.09 56.31 -5.56
N GLU A 192 72.86 55.25 -5.79
CA GLU A 192 74.25 55.33 -6.26
C GLU A 192 74.34 56.05 -7.62
N THR A 193 73.44 55.71 -8.54
CA THR A 193 73.36 56.35 -9.86
C THR A 193 73.02 57.83 -9.73
N LEU A 194 72.10 58.20 -8.84
CA LEU A 194 71.75 59.60 -8.57
C LEU A 194 72.92 60.38 -7.96
N VAL A 195 73.65 59.79 -7.00
CA VAL A 195 74.84 60.42 -6.41
C VAL A 195 75.93 60.61 -7.46
N ALA A 196 76.18 59.61 -8.31
CA ALA A 196 77.14 59.73 -9.40
C ALA A 196 76.72 60.81 -10.41
N LEU A 197 75.42 60.88 -10.73
CA LEU A 197 74.88 61.93 -11.59
C LEU A 197 75.03 63.32 -10.97
N GLU A 198 74.72 63.48 -9.68
CA GLU A 198 74.91 64.74 -8.94
C GLU A 198 76.38 65.18 -8.96
N ALA A 199 77.31 64.27 -8.72
CA ALA A 199 78.75 64.55 -8.77
C ALA A 199 79.19 65.01 -10.17
N ASN A 200 78.74 64.31 -11.22
CA ASN A 200 79.04 64.66 -12.61
C ASN A 200 78.44 66.03 -12.99
N VAL A 201 77.22 66.34 -12.55
CA VAL A 201 76.57 67.63 -12.78
C VAL A 201 77.31 68.74 -12.04
N ALA A 202 77.70 68.52 -10.79
CA ALA A 202 78.46 69.49 -10.00
C ALA A 202 79.82 69.78 -10.64
N GLU A 203 80.53 68.76 -11.13
CA GLU A 203 81.79 68.93 -11.86
C GLU A 203 81.59 69.73 -13.15
N ALA A 204 80.59 69.37 -13.96
CA ALA A 204 80.28 70.07 -15.20
C ALA A 204 79.94 71.55 -14.95
N LEU A 205 79.16 71.83 -13.90
CA LEU A 205 78.86 73.20 -13.48
C LEU A 205 80.12 73.96 -13.02
N GLY A 206 80.96 73.34 -12.21
CA GLY A 206 82.23 73.94 -11.78
C GLY A 206 83.16 74.27 -12.95
N GLN A 207 83.21 73.41 -13.99
CA GLN A 207 83.94 73.70 -15.22
C GLN A 207 83.33 74.89 -15.98
N VAL A 208 82.00 74.99 -16.07
CA VAL A 208 81.31 76.14 -16.69
C VAL A 208 81.58 77.43 -15.91
N GLU A 209 81.46 77.41 -14.59
CA GLU A 209 81.75 78.56 -13.72
C GLU A 209 83.20 79.01 -13.84
N GLY A 210 84.15 78.07 -13.86
CA GLY A 210 85.57 78.36 -14.08
C GLY A 210 85.82 79.03 -15.43
N ARG A 211 85.17 78.55 -16.50
CA ARG A 211 85.24 79.18 -17.83
C ARG A 211 84.62 80.57 -17.84
N VAL A 212 83.46 80.75 -17.21
CA VAL A 212 82.81 82.07 -17.06
C VAL A 212 83.71 83.04 -16.29
N GLY A 213 84.31 82.59 -15.18
CA GLY A 213 85.25 83.39 -14.39
C GLY A 213 86.50 83.79 -15.19
N SER A 214 87.04 82.88 -16.00
CA SER A 214 88.14 83.18 -16.93
C SER A 214 87.74 84.25 -17.94
N VAL A 215 86.58 84.10 -18.60
CA VAL A 215 86.05 85.10 -19.55
C VAL A 215 85.84 86.45 -18.89
N LEU A 216 85.27 86.49 -17.68
CA LEU A 216 85.07 87.74 -16.93
C LEU A 216 86.40 88.41 -16.57
N ASN A 217 87.43 87.65 -16.20
CA ASN A 217 88.77 88.19 -15.96
C ASN A 217 89.41 88.72 -17.24
N THR A 218 89.27 88.03 -18.37
CA THR A 218 89.73 88.52 -19.67
C THR A 218 89.01 89.81 -20.08
N ILE A 219 87.68 89.88 -19.90
CA ILE A 219 86.90 91.09 -20.17
C ILE A 219 87.34 92.23 -19.24
N ARG A 220 87.51 91.97 -17.94
CA ARG A 220 87.97 92.96 -16.96
C ARG A 220 89.36 93.48 -17.31
N GLY A 221 90.29 92.59 -17.64
CA GLY A 221 91.65 92.94 -18.07
C GLY A 221 91.64 93.75 -19.37
N GLY A 222 90.80 93.35 -20.34
CA GLY A 222 90.59 94.09 -21.57
C GLY A 222 90.02 95.50 -21.32
N ARG A 223 89.09 95.64 -20.37
CA ARG A 223 88.55 96.94 -19.95
C ARG A 223 89.62 97.83 -19.30
N VAL A 224 90.40 97.30 -18.36
CA VAL A 224 91.50 98.07 -17.73
C VAL A 224 92.54 98.52 -18.76
N ALA A 225 92.92 97.63 -19.69
CA ALA A 225 93.85 97.98 -20.77
C ALA A 225 93.27 99.04 -21.73
N LEU A 226 91.95 99.01 -21.98
CA LEU A 226 91.25 100.06 -22.72
C LEU A 226 91.26 101.38 -21.96
N ASP A 227 90.94 101.37 -20.66
CA ASP A 227 90.97 102.56 -19.81
C ASP A 227 92.38 103.18 -19.76
N GLU A 228 93.44 102.38 -19.59
CA GLU A 228 94.83 102.84 -19.64
C GLU A 228 95.22 103.42 -21.02
N ARG A 229 94.67 102.88 -22.11
CA ARG A 229 94.89 103.43 -23.45
C ARG A 229 94.15 104.76 -23.61
N ILE A 230 92.91 104.87 -23.13
CA ILE A 230 92.13 106.11 -23.14
C ILE A 230 92.87 107.19 -22.36
N THR A 231 93.29 106.90 -21.12
CA THR A 231 94.06 107.85 -20.29
C THR A 231 95.35 108.28 -20.98
N ARG A 232 96.12 107.35 -21.59
CA ARG A 232 97.31 107.72 -22.36
C ARG A 232 96.99 108.59 -23.58
N TYR A 233 95.90 108.30 -24.30
CA TYR A 233 95.46 109.16 -25.40
C TYR A 233 95.07 110.56 -24.90
N GLU A 234 94.39 110.67 -23.75
CA GLU A 234 94.06 111.95 -23.12
C GLU A 234 95.30 112.71 -22.65
N GLU A 235 96.27 112.04 -22.02
CA GLU A 235 97.55 112.63 -21.61
C GLU A 235 98.37 113.08 -22.81
N HIS A 236 98.46 112.28 -23.88
CA HIS A 236 99.12 112.67 -25.12
C HIS A 236 98.39 113.82 -25.83
N ALA A 237 97.06 113.88 -25.78
CA ALA A 237 96.28 115.00 -26.29
C ALA A 237 96.57 116.29 -25.50
N ARG A 238 96.56 116.24 -24.16
CA ARG A 238 96.94 117.36 -23.28
C ARG A 238 98.39 117.81 -23.48
N ALA A 239 99.31 116.86 -23.66
CA ALA A 239 100.72 117.16 -23.94
C ALA A 239 100.91 117.82 -25.31
N ARG A 240 100.12 117.43 -26.33
CA ARG A 240 100.08 118.14 -27.62
C ARG A 240 99.50 119.54 -27.50
N GLU A 241 98.46 119.75 -26.71
CA GLU A 241 97.92 121.09 -26.43
C GLU A 241 98.95 121.99 -25.71
N MET A 242 99.74 121.44 -24.76
CA MET A 242 100.82 122.21 -24.10
C MET A 242 102.01 122.52 -25.02
N LEU A 243 102.30 121.68 -26.01
CA LEU A 243 103.38 121.92 -26.99
C LEU A 243 102.98 122.91 -28.08
N VAL A 244 101.68 123.07 -28.36
CA VAL A 244 101.16 124.04 -29.34
C VAL A 244 100.91 125.43 -28.72
N GLY A 245 100.78 125.55 -27.39
CA GLY A 245 100.61 126.82 -26.69
C GLY A 245 101.89 127.63 -26.42
N ARG A 246 103.01 127.34 -27.10
CA ARG A 246 104.30 128.02 -26.93
C ARG A 246 104.80 128.61 -28.27
N GLU A 247 103.94 129.41 -28.89
CA GLU A 247 104.27 130.51 -29.80
C GLU A 247 103.60 131.79 -29.27
#